data_AF-A0A947VZK0-F1
#
_entry.id   AF-A0A947VZK0-F1
#
_cell.length_a   1.000
_cell.length_b   1.000
_cell.length_c   1.000
_cell.angle_alpha   90.00
_cell.angle_beta   90.00
_cell.angle_gamma   90.00
#
_symmetry.space_group_name_H-M   'P 1'
#
loop_
_entity.id
_entity.type
_entity.pdbx_description
1 polymer ?
#
loop_
_entity_poly.entity_id
_entity_poly.type
_entity_poly.pdbx_seq_one_letter_code
_entity_poly.pdbx_strand_id
1 'polypeptide(L)' 'MAELLKPLGLPTFLSGFINIEGQAIPVIALSILIGSAEQSIEMYTPLIILENEEISMALIS' A
#
# COMPACT_ATOMS: atom_id res chain seq x y z
N MET A 1 0.89 -0.56 -16.20
CA MET A 1 -0.17 -0.45 -15.17
C MET A 1 0.45 -0.91 -13.87
N ALA A 2 0.28 -0.15 -12.79
CA ALA A 2 0.76 -0.56 -11.48
C ALA A 2 -0.24 -1.59 -10.92
N GLU A 3 0.25 -2.76 -10.53
CA GLU A 3 -0.57 -3.87 -10.03
C GLU A 3 -0.25 -4.12 -8.55
N LEU A 4 -1.29 -4.27 -7.73
CA LEU A 4 -1.14 -4.58 -6.31
C LEU A 4 -1.03 -6.10 -6.13
N LEU A 5 0.15 -6.55 -5.73
CA LEU A 5 0.43 -7.95 -5.41
C LEU A 5 0.15 -8.21 -3.93
N LYS A 6 -0.64 -9.25 -3.63
CA LYS A 6 -0.99 -9.66 -2.27
C LYS A 6 -0.52 -11.09 -1.94
N PRO A 7 0.75 -11.26 -1.54
CA PRO A 7 1.27 -12.53 -1.03
C PRO A 7 0.44 -13.12 0.12
N LEU A 8 0.52 -14.44 0.31
CA LEU A 8 -0.09 -15.10 1.47
C LEU A 8 0.70 -14.80 2.74
N GLY A 9 -0.01 -14.68 3.87
CA GLY A 9 0.61 -14.52 5.20
C GLY A 9 1.05 -13.08 5.54
N LEU A 10 0.58 -12.09 4.78
CA LEU A 10 0.88 -10.70 5.11
C LEU A 10 0.17 -10.23 6.40
N PRO A 11 0.81 -9.37 7.20
CA PRO A 11 0.13 -8.67 8.28
C PRO A 11 -1.08 -7.88 7.76
N THR A 12 -2.12 -7.73 8.57
CA THR A 12 -3.36 -7.07 8.16
C THR A 12 -3.15 -5.63 7.70
N PHE A 13 -2.24 -4.89 8.32
CA PHE A 13 -1.92 -3.51 7.95
C PHE A 13 -1.23 -3.37 6.57
N LEU A 14 -0.77 -4.47 5.97
CA LEU A 14 -0.10 -4.48 4.67
C LEU A 14 -1.09 -4.94 3.59
N SER A 15 -1.54 -3.99 2.76
CA SER A 15 -2.44 -4.27 1.64
C SER A 15 -1.78 -5.10 0.54
N GLY A 16 -0.45 -4.99 0.42
CA GLY A 16 0.34 -5.71 -0.57
C GLY A 16 1.60 -4.94 -0.97
N PHE A 17 2.06 -5.20 -2.19
CA PHE A 17 3.19 -4.53 -2.84
C PHE A 17 2.79 -4.00 -4.20
N ILE A 18 3.32 -2.86 -4.58
CA ILE A 18 3.14 -2.27 -5.91
C ILE A 18 4.49 -2.10 -6.57
N ASN A 19 4.57 -2.38 -7.87
CA ASN A 19 5.77 -2.11 -8.65
C ASN A 19 5.72 -0.68 -9.21
N ILE A 20 6.65 0.16 -8.76
CA ILE A 20 6.86 1.52 -9.28
C ILE A 20 8.30 1.57 -9.78
N GLU A 21 8.47 1.81 -11.08
CA GLU A 21 9.80 1.94 -11.72
C GLU A 21 10.76 0.75 -11.46
N GLY A 22 10.21 -0.47 -11.33
CA GLY A 22 10.99 -1.68 -11.06
C GLY A 22 11.28 -1.92 -9.58
N GLN A 23 10.83 -1.03 -8.69
CA GLN A 23 10.95 -1.18 -7.25
C GLN A 23 9.64 -1.70 -6.65
N ALA A 24 9.75 -2.72 -5.79
CA ALA A 24 8.62 -3.23 -5.02
C ALA A 24 8.40 -2.36 -3.78
N ILE A 25 7.35 -1.54 -3.83
CA ILE A 25 6.99 -0.61 -2.75
C ILE A 25 5.86 -1.23 -1.93
N PRO A 26 5.99 -1.34 -0.59
CA PRO A 26 4.92 -1.84 0.26
C PRO A 26 3.76 -0.84 0.31
N VAL A 27 2.53 -1.35 0.28
CA VAL A 27 1.30 -0.57 0.40
C VAL A 27 0.66 -0.81 1.76
N ILE A 28 0.54 0.25 2.57
CA ILE A 28 0.09 0.22 3.95
C ILE A 28 -1.33 0.76 4.05
N ALA A 29 -2.23 -0.01 4.66
CA ALA A 29 -3.61 0.39 4.96
C ALA A 29 -3.64 1.29 6.20
N LEU A 30 -3.77 2.60 5.99
CA LEU A 30 -3.88 3.59 7.06
C LEU A 30 -5.11 3.37 7.93
N SER A 31 -6.25 2.97 7.33
CA SER A 31 -7.49 2.68 8.06
C SER A 31 -7.26 1.68 9.21
N ILE A 32 -6.43 0.66 8.98
CA ILE A 32 -6.07 -0.32 10.00
C ILE A 32 -5.18 0.30 11.09
N LEU A 33 -4.19 1.11 10.70
CA LEU A 33 -3.28 1.76 11.66
C LEU A 33 -3.97 2.79 12.55
N ILE A 34 -4.96 3.51 12.02
CA ILE A 34 -5.68 4.58 12.74
C ILE A 34 -7.01 4.11 13.34
N GLY A 35 -7.38 2.84 13.16
CA GLY A 35 -8.63 2.27 13.69
C GLY A 35 -9.90 2.81 13.02
N SER A 36 -9.83 3.18 11.74
CA SER A 36 -10.96 3.65 10.94
C SER A 36 -11.59 2.50 10.13
N ALA A 37 -12.81 2.70 9.64
CA ALA A 37 -13.48 1.72 8.79
C ALA A 37 -12.65 1.41 7.54
N GLU A 38 -12.50 0.13 7.24
CA GLU A 38 -11.79 -0.34 6.05
C GLU A 38 -12.53 0.11 4.78
N GLN A 39 -11.81 0.73 3.86
CA GLN A 39 -12.34 1.14 2.56
C GLN A 39 -11.96 0.13 1.48
N SER A 40 -12.87 -0.13 0.55
CA SER A 40 -12.57 -0.98 -0.59
C SER A 40 -11.58 -0.28 -1.53
N ILE A 41 -10.49 -0.98 -1.85
CA ILE A 41 -9.52 -0.53 -2.85
C ILE A 41 -10.13 -0.73 -4.24
N GLU A 42 -10.36 0.37 -4.95
CA GLU A 42 -10.87 0.41 -6.31
C GLU A 42 -9.82 0.92 -7.30
N MET A 43 -10.13 0.87 -8.59
CA MET A 43 -9.18 1.22 -9.68
C MET A 43 -8.67 2.67 -9.61
N TYR A 44 -9.43 3.57 -8.98
CA TYR A 44 -9.11 4.98 -8.84
C TYR A 44 -8.77 5.39 -7.41
N THR A 45 -8.49 4.43 -6.52
CA THR A 45 -8.08 4.76 -5.16
C THR A 45 -6.68 5.39 -5.18
N PRO A 46 -6.53 6.63 -4.69
CA PRO A 46 -5.23 7.31 -4.69
C PRO A 46 -4.25 6.62 -3.73
N LEU A 47 -2.98 6.60 -4.14
CA LEU A 47 -1.87 6.16 -3.31
C LEU A 47 -0.98 7.36 -3.00
N ILE A 48 -0.65 7.54 -1.73
CA ILE A 48 0.33 8.55 -1.30
C ILE A 48 1.68 7.85 -1.16
N ILE A 49 2.66 8.24 -1.98
CA ILE A 49 4.02 7.73 -1.85
C ILE A 49 4.78 8.59 -0.85
N LEU A 50 5.32 7.95 0.18
CA LEU A 50 6.25 8.52 1.12
C LEU A 50 7.65 7.99 0.78
N GLU A 51 8.57 8.91 0.55
CA GLU A 51 9.96 8.60 0.22
C GLU A 51 10.87 9.25 1.26
N ASN A 52 11.77 8.45 1.81
CA ASN A 52 12.95 8.94 2.53
C ASN A 52 14.21 8.34 1.89
N GLU A 53 15.41 8.72 2.35
CA GLU A 53 16.66 8.29 1.70
C GLU A 53 16.90 6.76 1.71
N GLU A 54 16.22 6.00 2.57
CA GLU A 54 16.44 4.57 2.76
C GLU A 54 15.24 3.70 2.33
N ILE A 55 14.02 4.24 2.35
CA ILE A 55 12.77 3.49 2.26
C ILE A 55 11.69 4.30 1.54
N SER A 56 11.09 3.68 0.52
CA SER A 56 9.85 4.15 -0.11
C SER A 56 8.68 3.29 0.34
N MET A 57 7.56 3.92 0.72
CA MET A 57 6.32 3.24 1.10
C MET A 57 5.11 3.95 0.50
N ALA A 58 4.05 3.21 0.22
CA ALA A 58 2.78 3.75 -0.23
C ALA A 58 1.74 3.65 0.88
N LEU A 59 0.94 4.69 1.05
CA LEU A 59 -0.18 4.75 1.98
C LEU A 59 -1.50 4.73 1.22
N ILE A 60 -2.46 3.95 1.70
CA ILE A 60 -3.84 3.89 1.22
C ILE A 60 -4.81 4.06 2.39
N SER A 61 -5.88 4.83 2.20
CA SER A 61 -6.92 5.06 3.22
C SER A 61 -8.04 4.05 3.11
#